data_AF-W9ZKB7-F1
#
_entry.id   AF-W9ZKB7-F1
#
_cell.length_a   1.000
_cell.length_b   1.000
_cell.length_c   1.000
_cell.angle_alpha   90.00
_cell.angle_beta   90.00
_cell.angle_gamma   90.00
#
_symmetry.space_group_name_H-M   'P 1'
#
loop_
_entity.id
_entity.type
_entity.pdbx_description
1 polymer ?
#
loop_
_entity_poly.entity_id
_entity_poly.type
_entity_poly.pdbx_seq_one_letter_code
_entity_poly.pdbx_strand_id
1 'polypeptide(L)'
;MASGRQSSREVETEAEAETDKTLANIEPEPDKTFANIVSAYTSRFGQNDDQTTVTEEQRTKRQTAAAELADSYYDFASTAYENGWSTHFHYTPFAPHDTIQSALAFYEHRLALLMGLRPGMKVLDVGCGIGGPAREIAKFVGCEVVGVTINQAQVDRAIYLTALEGLSGKCTFVKADFLNLPFAPSSFDAAYAIEATVHSPSLQKVYTNIWRVLKPGAVFGLSEWVMTEKFDPLDPKHIGIRNRLERGNGLCNLHTSEQARAAMIGTGFDVFHDEDYAQHFAWLSAKRGNGDGNGTDIRLYNHNHNHDHTSQNEQHQLQQHHHHIYLDSPVLVPFLADPIPAHPVHQATTTSPSSSQSQSSPATKRTTTNASTSYSSSSLNLRPAPPSSTSTSNSTPSRLIPPHRNWWWPLEGNTAQATTWTDYFTAWKMSKWPRRICYAVLWTLERLGVADRGTCAAMTTLAYCVDSAVEGGREGIFTPCWWFIGRKGGEENREGEEEGGGGGGGGGGELKEGSEQNILYYTSMDR
;
A
#
# COMPACT_ATOMS: atom_id res chain seq x y z
N MET A 1 10.14 26.33 18.52
CA MET A 1 9.83 24.91 18.25
C MET A 1 9.29 24.13 19.45
N ALA A 2 9.33 24.64 20.69
CA ALA A 2 8.76 23.95 21.85
C ALA A 2 7.24 24.19 22.06
N SER A 3 6.69 25.34 21.66
CA SER A 3 5.25 25.65 21.88
C SER A 3 4.29 24.93 20.92
N GLY A 4 4.73 24.58 19.71
CA GLY A 4 3.90 23.87 18.74
C GLY A 4 3.69 22.38 19.04
N ARG A 5 4.57 21.77 19.85
CA ARG A 5 4.48 20.36 20.28
C ARG A 5 3.63 20.16 21.53
N GLN A 6 3.46 21.19 22.35
CA GLN A 6 2.55 21.15 23.51
C GLN A 6 1.09 21.31 23.07
N SER A 7 0.81 22.27 22.18
CA SER A 7 -0.54 22.51 21.67
C SER A 7 -1.13 21.32 20.89
N SER A 8 -0.32 20.58 20.13
CA SER A 8 -0.77 19.38 19.41
C SER A 8 -1.10 18.22 20.34
N ARG A 9 -0.33 18.07 21.43
CA ARG A 9 -0.52 17.02 22.43
C ARG A 9 -1.71 17.29 23.35
N GLU A 10 -1.96 18.56 23.67
CA GLU A 10 -3.14 18.99 24.44
C GLU A 10 -4.44 18.77 23.64
N VAL A 11 -4.43 19.09 22.33
CA VAL A 11 -5.56 18.84 21.43
C VAL A 11 -5.81 17.33 21.24
N GLU A 12 -4.76 16.50 21.13
CA GLU A 12 -4.89 15.03 21.13
C GLU A 12 -5.55 14.53 22.41
N THR A 13 -5.11 14.99 23.59
CA THR A 13 -5.67 14.54 24.87
C THR A 13 -7.11 15.01 25.11
N GLU A 14 -7.48 16.21 24.65
CA GLU A 14 -8.85 16.71 24.78
C GLU A 14 -9.80 16.00 23.81
N ALA A 15 -9.37 15.76 22.57
CA ALA A 15 -10.15 15.02 21.59
C ALA A 15 -10.34 13.55 21.99
N GLU A 16 -9.30 12.88 22.51
CA GLU A 16 -9.39 11.52 23.05
C GLU A 16 -10.35 11.46 24.26
N ALA A 17 -10.22 12.40 25.21
CA ALA A 17 -11.07 12.44 26.40
C ALA A 17 -12.53 12.80 26.11
N GLU A 18 -12.79 13.60 25.07
CA GLU A 18 -14.15 13.90 24.62
C GLU A 18 -14.77 12.70 23.91
N THR A 19 -14.01 11.98 23.08
CA THR A 19 -14.45 10.74 22.40
C THR A 19 -14.76 9.61 23.40
N ASP A 20 -13.92 9.44 24.42
CA ASP A 20 -14.12 8.44 25.48
C ASP A 20 -15.40 8.71 26.30
N LYS A 21 -15.77 9.99 26.48
CA LYS A 21 -17.03 10.39 27.12
C LYS A 21 -18.25 10.17 26.22
N THR A 22 -18.10 10.30 24.90
CA THR A 22 -19.20 10.01 23.94
C THR A 22 -19.43 8.51 23.81
N LEU A 23 -18.38 7.70 23.85
CA LEU A 23 -18.46 6.23 23.81
C LEU A 23 -18.99 5.63 25.12
N ALA A 24 -18.67 6.24 26.27
CA ALA A 24 -19.15 5.78 27.58
C ALA A 24 -20.67 5.96 27.80
N ASN A 25 -21.36 6.77 26.98
CA ASN A 25 -22.79 7.08 27.11
C ASN A 25 -23.68 6.32 26.10
N ILE A 26 -23.12 5.42 25.28
CA ILE A 26 -23.89 4.54 24.42
C ILE A 26 -24.09 3.23 25.18
N GLU A 27 -25.28 3.02 25.75
CA GLU A 27 -25.62 1.68 26.24
C GLU A 27 -25.52 0.71 25.05
N PRO A 28 -24.76 -0.39 25.17
CA PRO A 28 -24.66 -1.35 24.09
C PRO A 28 -26.05 -1.97 23.86
N GLU A 29 -26.55 -1.83 22.63
CA GLU A 29 -27.73 -2.57 22.15
C GLU A 29 -27.61 -4.04 22.62
N PRO A 30 -28.63 -4.59 23.31
CA PRO A 30 -28.52 -5.87 24.04
C PRO A 30 -28.11 -7.06 23.15
N ASP A 31 -28.30 -6.96 21.83
CA ASP A 31 -27.94 -7.99 20.86
C ASP A 31 -26.47 -7.90 20.35
N LYS A 32 -25.74 -6.80 20.61
CA LYS A 32 -24.38 -6.54 20.11
C LYS A 32 -23.27 -6.76 21.16
N THR A 33 -23.36 -7.80 21.98
CA THR A 33 -22.21 -8.18 22.82
C THR A 33 -21.05 -8.68 21.95
N PHE A 34 -19.80 -8.45 22.36
CA PHE A 34 -18.62 -8.92 21.63
C PHE A 34 -18.66 -10.43 21.36
N ALA A 35 -19.14 -11.21 22.33
CA ALA A 35 -19.33 -12.65 22.20
C ALA A 35 -20.32 -13.01 21.07
N ASN A 36 -21.43 -12.28 20.96
CA ASN A 36 -22.43 -12.50 19.92
C ASN A 36 -21.87 -12.16 18.54
N ILE A 37 -21.10 -11.07 18.41
CA ILE A 37 -20.45 -10.67 17.15
C ILE A 37 -19.50 -11.77 16.67
N VAL A 38 -18.59 -12.22 17.54
CA VAL A 38 -17.63 -13.28 17.20
C VAL A 38 -18.32 -14.61 16.94
N SER A 39 -19.36 -14.95 17.70
CA SER A 39 -20.14 -16.18 17.49
C SER A 39 -20.91 -16.13 16.16
N ALA A 40 -21.53 -15.00 15.82
CA ALA A 40 -22.22 -14.83 14.56
C ALA A 40 -21.24 -15.01 13.39
N TYR A 41 -20.05 -14.41 13.46
CA TYR A 41 -19.00 -14.62 12.45
C TYR A 41 -18.58 -16.09 12.34
N THR A 42 -18.13 -16.70 13.45
CA THR A 42 -17.56 -18.06 13.46
C THR A 42 -18.56 -19.13 13.07
N SER A 43 -19.85 -18.94 13.36
CA SER A 43 -20.93 -19.88 13.00
C SER A 43 -21.17 -20.03 11.49
N ARG A 44 -20.69 -19.09 10.68
CA ARG A 44 -20.80 -19.12 9.21
C ARG A 44 -19.80 -20.08 8.54
N PHE A 45 -18.86 -20.60 9.30
CA PHE A 45 -17.86 -21.59 8.87
C PHE A 45 -18.05 -22.90 9.64
N GLY A 46 -17.99 -24.02 8.95
CA GLY A 46 -18.00 -25.37 9.52
C GLY A 46 -16.72 -25.69 10.29
N GLN A 47 -16.83 -26.64 11.22
CA GLN A 47 -15.73 -27.02 12.13
C GLN A 47 -14.48 -27.53 11.39
N ASN A 48 -14.65 -28.18 10.23
CA ASN A 48 -13.57 -28.80 9.43
C ASN A 48 -13.41 -28.12 8.04
N ASP A 49 -13.90 -26.89 7.88
CA ASP A 49 -13.86 -26.19 6.58
C ASP A 49 -12.43 -26.05 6.03
N ASP A 50 -11.42 -26.04 6.89
CA ASP A 50 -9.99 -25.98 6.55
C ASP A 50 -9.40 -27.30 6.03
N GLN A 51 -10.15 -28.40 6.11
CA GLN A 51 -9.70 -29.76 5.79
C GLN A 51 -10.52 -30.43 4.68
N THR A 52 -11.69 -29.91 4.35
CA THR A 52 -12.61 -30.51 3.37
C THR A 52 -13.01 -29.49 2.31
N THR A 53 -13.23 -29.94 1.06
CA THR A 53 -13.81 -29.09 0.01
C THR A 53 -15.13 -28.51 0.47
N VAL A 54 -15.23 -27.17 0.54
CA VAL A 54 -16.47 -26.46 0.83
C VAL A 54 -17.43 -26.70 -0.33
N THR A 55 -18.64 -27.20 -0.03
CA THR A 55 -19.64 -27.50 -1.06
C THR A 55 -20.16 -26.21 -1.69
N GLU A 56 -20.69 -26.31 -2.91
CA GLU A 56 -21.27 -25.15 -3.59
C GLU A 56 -22.46 -24.54 -2.82
N GLU A 57 -23.23 -25.39 -2.12
CA GLU A 57 -24.31 -24.96 -1.23
C GLU A 57 -23.79 -24.12 -0.06
N GLN A 58 -22.71 -24.57 0.61
CA GLN A 58 -22.08 -23.83 1.70
C GLN A 58 -21.52 -22.49 1.20
N ARG A 59 -20.90 -22.48 0.02
CA ARG A 59 -20.37 -21.26 -0.63
C ARG A 59 -21.49 -20.27 -0.96
N THR A 60 -22.57 -20.75 -1.57
CA THR A 60 -23.77 -19.95 -1.88
C THR A 60 -24.37 -19.33 -0.63
N LYS A 61 -24.46 -20.09 0.46
CA LYS A 61 -24.96 -19.59 1.75
C LYS A 61 -24.10 -18.45 2.29
N ARG A 62 -22.76 -18.57 2.23
CA ARG A 62 -21.85 -17.49 2.63
C ARG A 62 -22.00 -16.26 1.73
N GLN A 63 -22.14 -16.46 0.42
CA GLN A 63 -22.33 -15.37 -0.54
C GLN A 63 -23.64 -14.59 -0.30
N THR A 64 -24.72 -15.27 0.08
CA THR A 64 -25.99 -14.59 0.38
C THR A 64 -25.89 -13.69 1.61
N ALA A 65 -25.02 -14.04 2.56
CA ALA A 65 -24.77 -13.28 3.78
C ALA A 65 -23.46 -12.46 3.74
N ALA A 66 -22.90 -12.19 2.55
CA ALA A 66 -21.55 -11.62 2.41
C ALA A 66 -21.38 -10.25 3.09
N ALA A 67 -22.37 -9.35 2.97
CA ALA A 67 -22.32 -8.05 3.63
C ALA A 67 -22.28 -8.18 5.16
N GLU A 68 -23.11 -9.04 5.74
CA GLU A 68 -23.10 -9.30 7.19
C GLU A 68 -21.81 -10.01 7.63
N LEU A 69 -21.27 -10.91 6.79
CA LEU A 69 -20.02 -11.60 7.06
C LEU A 69 -18.86 -10.60 7.15
N ALA A 70 -18.77 -9.67 6.18
CA ALA A 70 -17.76 -8.63 6.18
C ALA A 70 -17.94 -7.65 7.36
N ASP A 71 -19.16 -7.17 7.60
CA ASP A 71 -19.44 -6.24 8.70
C ASP A 71 -19.08 -6.82 10.07
N SER A 72 -19.55 -8.05 10.35
CA SER A 72 -19.25 -8.74 11.61
C SER A 72 -17.77 -9.11 11.77
N TYR A 73 -17.03 -9.35 10.67
CA TYR A 73 -15.59 -9.53 10.71
C TYR A 73 -14.87 -8.25 11.14
N TYR A 74 -15.21 -7.13 10.48
CA TYR A 74 -14.53 -5.86 10.72
C TYR A 74 -14.90 -5.20 12.05
N ASP A 75 -16.05 -5.55 12.65
CA ASP A 75 -16.41 -5.12 14.01
C ASP A 75 -15.36 -5.52 15.07
N PHE A 76 -14.72 -6.69 14.95
CA PHE A 76 -13.67 -7.10 15.89
C PHE A 76 -12.25 -7.00 15.31
N ALA A 77 -12.09 -7.11 13.98
CA ALA A 77 -10.78 -7.14 13.35
C ALA A 77 -10.14 -5.75 13.19
N SER A 78 -10.93 -4.68 12.98
CA SER A 78 -10.40 -3.36 12.61
C SER A 78 -9.42 -2.79 13.64
N THR A 79 -9.76 -2.85 14.93
CA THR A 79 -8.87 -2.38 16.01
C THR A 79 -7.58 -3.22 16.10
N ALA A 80 -7.68 -4.53 15.82
CA ALA A 80 -6.50 -5.40 15.78
C ALA A 80 -5.59 -5.07 14.59
N TYR A 81 -6.15 -4.74 13.44
CA TYR A 81 -5.38 -4.28 12.26
C TYR A 81 -4.74 -2.93 12.49
N GLU A 82 -5.47 -1.95 13.02
CA GLU A 82 -4.92 -0.61 13.28
C GLU A 82 -3.71 -0.67 14.24
N ASN A 83 -3.83 -1.43 15.32
CA ASN A 83 -2.75 -1.56 16.32
C ASN A 83 -1.66 -2.57 15.96
N GLY A 84 -2.03 -3.59 15.18
CA GLY A 84 -1.18 -4.72 14.84
C GLY A 84 -0.36 -4.50 13.57
N TRP A 85 -0.95 -3.80 12.60
CA TRP A 85 -0.45 -3.66 11.24
C TRP A 85 -0.19 -2.19 10.87
N SER A 86 -1.24 -1.44 10.52
CA SER A 86 -1.17 -0.08 9.97
C SER A 86 -2.57 0.51 9.86
N THR A 87 -2.71 1.81 9.61
CA THR A 87 -3.97 2.43 9.15
C THR A 87 -4.30 2.12 7.69
N HIS A 88 -3.38 1.46 6.97
CA HIS A 88 -3.51 1.03 5.58
C HIS A 88 -3.77 -0.47 5.57
N PHE A 89 -5.04 -0.86 5.45
CA PHE A 89 -5.47 -2.25 5.56
C PHE A 89 -5.26 -3.02 4.24
N HIS A 90 -4.02 -3.07 3.78
CA HIS A 90 -3.63 -3.85 2.60
C HIS A 90 -2.18 -4.33 2.71
N TYR A 91 -1.77 -5.20 1.80
CA TYR A 91 -0.42 -5.72 1.68
C TYR A 91 0.32 -5.08 0.50
N THR A 92 1.64 -5.27 0.48
CA THR A 92 2.52 -4.78 -0.59
C THR A 92 3.80 -5.61 -0.60
N PRO A 93 4.41 -5.88 -1.77
CA PRO A 93 5.79 -6.33 -1.83
C PRO A 93 6.76 -5.20 -1.39
N PHE A 94 8.03 -5.54 -1.17
CA PHE A 94 9.02 -4.60 -0.64
C PHE A 94 10.29 -4.58 -1.48
N ALA A 95 10.77 -3.39 -1.80
CA ALA A 95 12.14 -3.17 -2.23
C ALA A 95 13.11 -3.45 -1.05
N PRO A 96 14.43 -3.64 -1.32
CA PRO A 96 15.41 -3.98 -0.29
C PRO A 96 15.30 -3.14 0.99
N HIS A 97 15.24 -1.82 0.86
CA HIS A 97 15.39 -0.90 1.99
C HIS A 97 14.09 -0.28 2.47
N ASP A 98 12.94 -0.72 1.95
CA ASP A 98 11.65 -0.19 2.37
C ASP A 98 11.39 -0.43 3.86
N THR A 99 10.72 0.52 4.48
CA THR A 99 9.98 0.28 5.72
C THR A 99 8.60 -0.26 5.38
N ILE A 100 7.85 -0.77 6.36
CA ILE A 100 6.45 -1.14 6.10
C ILE A 100 5.66 0.08 5.63
N GLN A 101 5.85 1.22 6.29
CA GLN A 101 5.21 2.49 5.95
C GLN A 101 5.52 2.94 4.51
N SER A 102 6.80 2.96 4.13
CA SER A 102 7.21 3.47 2.81
C SER A 102 6.76 2.58 1.67
N ALA A 103 6.74 1.26 1.88
CA ALA A 103 6.22 0.33 0.87
C ALA A 103 4.71 0.51 0.67
N LEU A 104 3.94 0.69 1.75
CA LEU A 104 2.48 0.92 1.66
C LEU A 104 2.19 2.21 0.89
N ALA A 105 2.86 3.31 1.25
CA ALA A 105 2.71 4.58 0.53
C ALA A 105 3.14 4.46 -0.94
N PHE A 106 4.26 3.79 -1.23
CA PHE A 106 4.72 3.59 -2.61
C PHE A 106 3.71 2.79 -3.45
N TYR A 107 3.13 1.73 -2.88
CA TYR A 107 2.10 0.93 -3.51
C TYR A 107 0.90 1.79 -3.95
N GLU A 108 0.42 2.63 -3.05
CA GLU A 108 -0.71 3.54 -3.26
C GLU A 108 -0.38 4.64 -4.29
N HIS A 109 0.81 5.24 -4.18
CA HIS A 109 1.29 6.25 -5.13
C HIS A 109 1.41 5.68 -6.53
N ARG A 110 2.02 4.50 -6.67
CA ARG A 110 2.21 3.85 -7.97
C ARG A 110 0.86 3.49 -8.61
N LEU A 111 -0.08 2.95 -7.85
CA LEU A 111 -1.43 2.68 -8.35
C LEU A 111 -2.11 3.99 -8.83
N ALA A 112 -2.05 5.06 -8.03
CA ALA A 112 -2.60 6.36 -8.38
C ALA A 112 -1.98 6.95 -9.66
N LEU A 113 -0.67 6.81 -9.85
CA LEU A 113 0.04 7.26 -11.04
C LEU A 113 -0.36 6.46 -12.28
N LEU A 114 -0.38 5.12 -12.18
CA LEU A 114 -0.80 4.25 -13.30
C LEU A 114 -2.23 4.54 -13.76
N MET A 115 -3.11 4.93 -12.82
CA MET A 115 -4.46 5.36 -13.13
C MET A 115 -4.53 6.76 -13.77
N GLY A 116 -3.45 7.53 -13.72
CA GLY A 116 -3.40 8.91 -14.19
C GLY A 116 -4.20 9.87 -13.33
N LEU A 117 -4.25 9.65 -12.01
CA LEU A 117 -4.92 10.56 -11.08
C LEU A 117 -4.22 11.93 -11.08
N ARG A 118 -5.02 13.00 -10.95
CA ARG A 118 -4.56 14.39 -11.03
C ARG A 118 -5.19 15.26 -9.95
N PRO A 119 -4.55 16.39 -9.58
CA PRO A 119 -5.15 17.37 -8.69
C PRO A 119 -6.57 17.77 -9.14
N GLY A 120 -7.49 17.89 -8.17
CA GLY A 120 -8.87 18.30 -8.43
C GLY A 120 -9.80 17.23 -9.02
N MET A 121 -9.31 16.03 -9.35
CA MET A 121 -10.20 14.90 -9.68
C MET A 121 -10.98 14.45 -8.45
N LYS A 122 -12.24 14.06 -8.66
CA LYS A 122 -13.06 13.39 -7.65
C LYS A 122 -12.95 11.87 -7.83
N VAL A 123 -12.37 11.21 -6.84
CA VAL A 123 -12.00 9.79 -6.87
C VAL A 123 -12.82 9.00 -5.85
N LEU A 124 -13.33 7.84 -6.24
CA LEU A 124 -14.03 6.92 -5.35
C LEU A 124 -13.07 5.85 -4.81
N ASP A 125 -13.02 5.68 -3.50
CA ASP A 125 -12.34 4.57 -2.82
C ASP A 125 -13.38 3.54 -2.37
N VAL A 126 -13.38 2.38 -3.04
CA VAL A 126 -14.36 1.31 -2.82
C VAL A 126 -13.82 0.31 -1.80
N GLY A 127 -14.34 0.38 -0.58
CA GLY A 127 -13.85 -0.40 0.56
C GLY A 127 -12.72 0.28 1.31
N CYS A 128 -12.92 1.54 1.66
CA CYS A 128 -11.88 2.44 2.18
C CYS A 128 -11.32 2.09 3.58
N GLY A 129 -11.88 1.11 4.28
CA GLY A 129 -11.49 0.78 5.66
C GLY A 129 -11.55 2.01 6.57
N ILE A 130 -10.47 2.26 7.33
CA ILE A 130 -10.31 3.46 8.16
C ILE A 130 -9.62 4.63 7.42
N GLY A 131 -9.58 4.59 6.08
CA GLY A 131 -9.21 5.70 5.21
C GLY A 131 -7.71 5.96 5.01
N GLY A 132 -6.82 5.04 5.41
CA GLY A 132 -5.37 5.18 5.20
C GLY A 132 -4.99 5.48 3.75
N PRO A 133 -5.36 4.61 2.79
CA PRO A 133 -5.05 4.83 1.37
C PRO A 133 -5.69 6.10 0.82
N ALA A 134 -6.93 6.40 1.20
CA ALA A 134 -7.62 7.63 0.80
C ALA A 134 -6.83 8.88 1.20
N ARG A 135 -6.34 8.95 2.45
CA ARG A 135 -5.55 10.08 2.93
C ARG A 135 -4.21 10.19 2.20
N GLU A 136 -3.52 9.07 2.03
CA GLU A 136 -2.20 9.06 1.39
C GLU A 136 -2.27 9.45 -0.09
N ILE A 137 -3.19 8.86 -0.85
CA ILE A 137 -3.43 9.21 -2.25
C ILE A 137 -3.86 10.68 -2.39
N ALA A 138 -4.76 11.17 -1.52
CA ALA A 138 -5.18 12.57 -1.54
C ALA A 138 -4.02 13.53 -1.26
N LYS A 139 -3.14 13.21 -0.31
CA LYS A 139 -1.92 13.99 0.00
C LYS A 139 -0.96 14.00 -1.19
N PHE A 140 -0.72 12.84 -1.79
CA PHE A 140 0.25 12.68 -2.88
C PHE A 140 -0.21 13.33 -4.19
N VAL A 141 -1.47 13.12 -4.57
CA VAL A 141 -2.02 13.60 -5.86
C VAL A 141 -2.65 14.99 -5.75
N GLY A 142 -3.24 15.34 -4.61
CA GLY A 142 -4.07 16.54 -4.46
C GLY A 142 -5.50 16.40 -4.99
N CYS A 143 -5.96 15.17 -5.24
CA CYS A 143 -7.35 14.85 -5.60
C CYS A 143 -8.30 14.92 -4.39
N GLU A 144 -9.59 14.81 -4.64
CA GLU A 144 -10.62 14.61 -3.61
C GLU A 144 -11.03 13.14 -3.60
N VAL A 145 -11.03 12.51 -2.43
CA VAL A 145 -11.39 11.10 -2.28
C VAL A 145 -12.70 10.98 -1.50
N VAL A 146 -13.65 10.21 -2.06
CA VAL A 146 -14.85 9.77 -1.35
C VAL A 146 -14.69 8.28 -1.08
N GLY A 147 -14.56 7.90 0.18
CA GLY A 147 -14.47 6.51 0.60
C GLY A 147 -15.81 5.92 0.97
N VAL A 148 -16.05 4.67 0.58
CA VAL A 148 -17.18 3.87 1.06
C VAL A 148 -16.70 2.63 1.80
N THR A 149 -17.38 2.29 2.89
CA THR A 149 -17.22 1.00 3.59
C THR A 149 -18.56 0.58 4.19
N ILE A 150 -18.77 -0.73 4.37
CA ILE A 150 -20.01 -1.25 4.96
C ILE A 150 -20.08 -1.00 6.47
N ASN A 151 -18.94 -0.83 7.13
CA ASN A 151 -18.85 -0.78 8.59
C ASN A 151 -18.86 0.66 9.13
N GLN A 152 -19.80 0.97 10.02
CA GLN A 152 -19.95 2.33 10.55
C GLN A 152 -18.77 2.75 11.45
N ALA A 153 -18.24 1.85 12.27
CA ALA A 153 -17.12 2.17 13.16
C ALA A 153 -15.87 2.54 12.35
N GLN A 154 -15.67 1.90 11.19
CA GLN A 154 -14.61 2.29 10.25
C GLN A 154 -14.83 3.68 9.64
N VAL A 155 -16.06 4.03 9.27
CA VAL A 155 -16.40 5.38 8.79
C VAL A 155 -16.07 6.42 9.85
N ASP A 156 -16.51 6.20 11.09
CA ASP A 156 -16.29 7.13 12.20
C ASP A 156 -14.79 7.29 12.48
N ARG A 157 -14.04 6.17 12.50
CA ARG A 157 -12.58 6.19 12.67
C ARG A 157 -11.87 6.88 11.50
N ALA A 158 -12.31 6.68 10.26
CA ALA A 158 -11.77 7.33 9.08
C ALA A 158 -11.96 8.85 9.13
N ILE A 159 -13.15 9.32 9.53
CA ILE A 159 -13.46 10.75 9.71
C ILE A 159 -12.53 11.35 10.78
N TYR A 160 -12.41 10.69 11.93
CA TYR A 160 -11.53 11.14 13.02
C TYR A 160 -10.06 11.27 12.59
N LEU A 161 -9.48 10.22 12.01
CA LEU A 161 -8.09 10.22 11.57
C LEU A 161 -7.84 11.25 10.46
N THR A 162 -8.82 11.44 9.58
CA THR A 162 -8.75 12.46 8.52
C THR A 162 -8.77 13.88 9.06
N ALA A 163 -9.54 14.14 10.12
CA ALA A 163 -9.52 15.43 10.80
C ALA A 163 -8.18 15.71 11.47
N LEU A 164 -7.58 14.70 12.14
CA LEU A 164 -6.26 14.83 12.75
C LEU A 164 -5.15 15.17 11.75
N GLU A 165 -5.23 14.62 10.53
CA GLU A 165 -4.29 14.91 9.45
C GLU A 165 -4.62 16.21 8.68
N GLY A 166 -5.68 16.93 9.03
CA GLY A 166 -6.08 18.18 8.37
C GLY A 166 -6.66 18.00 6.97
N LEU A 167 -7.20 16.81 6.66
CA LEU A 167 -7.65 16.41 5.32
C LEU A 167 -9.17 16.36 5.17
N SER A 168 -9.95 16.91 6.11
CA SER A 168 -11.43 16.87 6.06
C SER A 168 -12.02 17.55 4.82
N GLY A 169 -11.29 18.47 4.19
CA GLY A 169 -11.69 19.08 2.90
C GLY A 169 -11.28 18.28 1.66
N LYS A 170 -10.58 17.16 1.84
CA LYS A 170 -10.03 16.33 0.75
C LYS A 170 -10.55 14.89 0.78
N CYS A 171 -10.84 14.35 1.96
CA CYS A 171 -11.35 13.00 2.12
C CYS A 171 -12.70 13.02 2.85
N THR A 172 -13.69 12.34 2.29
CA THR A 172 -15.01 12.14 2.89
C THR A 172 -15.35 10.65 2.93
N PHE A 173 -16.09 10.20 3.94
CA PHE A 173 -16.38 8.77 4.14
C PHE A 173 -17.86 8.56 4.37
N VAL A 174 -18.41 7.53 3.72
CA VAL A 174 -19.84 7.21 3.77
C VAL A 174 -20.03 5.73 4.00
N LYS A 175 -20.95 5.36 4.90
CA LYS A 175 -21.37 3.97 5.05
C LYS A 175 -22.18 3.55 3.82
N ALA A 176 -21.70 2.58 3.07
CA ALA A 176 -22.42 2.05 1.91
C ALA A 176 -21.99 0.62 1.57
N ASP A 177 -22.91 -0.13 0.97
CA ASP A 177 -22.63 -1.40 0.29
C ASP A 177 -22.15 -1.10 -1.14
N PHE A 178 -20.97 -1.59 -1.52
CA PHE A 178 -20.45 -1.40 -2.88
C PHE A 178 -21.29 -2.11 -3.97
N LEU A 179 -22.20 -3.02 -3.58
CA LEU A 179 -23.18 -3.64 -4.48
C LEU A 179 -24.35 -2.69 -4.78
N ASN A 180 -24.46 -1.59 -4.03
CA ASN A 180 -25.48 -0.57 -4.20
C ASN A 180 -24.94 0.82 -3.82
N LEU A 181 -23.98 1.31 -4.61
CA LEU A 181 -23.34 2.60 -4.37
C LEU A 181 -24.35 3.77 -4.42
N PRO A 182 -24.46 4.61 -3.37
CA PRO A 182 -25.48 5.66 -3.23
C PRO A 182 -25.12 6.94 -4.01
N PHE A 183 -24.55 6.79 -5.20
CA PHE A 183 -24.13 7.88 -6.06
C PHE A 183 -24.85 7.82 -7.40
N ALA A 184 -25.09 8.99 -8.00
CA ALA A 184 -25.64 9.07 -9.34
C ALA A 184 -24.65 8.46 -10.36
N PRO A 185 -25.13 7.97 -11.52
CA PRO A 185 -24.25 7.60 -12.62
C PRO A 185 -23.29 8.74 -12.98
N SER A 186 -22.08 8.39 -13.46
CA SER A 186 -21.10 9.37 -13.96
C SER A 186 -20.71 10.49 -12.97
N SER A 187 -20.62 10.15 -11.69
CA SER A 187 -20.26 11.09 -10.61
C SER A 187 -18.75 11.24 -10.36
N PHE A 188 -17.94 10.26 -10.76
CA PHE A 188 -16.51 10.18 -10.40
C PHE A 188 -15.59 10.19 -11.62
N ASP A 189 -14.44 10.87 -11.49
CA ASP A 189 -13.40 10.96 -12.52
C ASP A 189 -12.49 9.73 -12.56
N ALA A 190 -12.43 9.00 -11.43
CA ALA A 190 -11.77 7.71 -11.30
C ALA A 190 -12.30 6.96 -10.07
N ALA A 191 -12.03 5.67 -9.99
CA ALA A 191 -12.29 4.88 -8.79
C ALA A 191 -11.13 3.92 -8.57
N TYR A 192 -10.88 3.56 -7.32
CA TYR A 192 -10.02 2.44 -7.00
C TYR A 192 -10.64 1.55 -5.93
N ALA A 193 -10.19 0.30 -5.90
CA ALA A 193 -10.46 -0.64 -4.82
C ALA A 193 -9.14 -1.34 -4.46
N ILE A 194 -8.68 -1.15 -3.22
CA ILE A 194 -7.47 -1.80 -2.72
C ILE A 194 -7.89 -2.89 -1.74
N GLU A 195 -7.75 -4.14 -2.17
CA GLU A 195 -7.95 -5.35 -1.36
C GLU A 195 -9.35 -5.46 -0.73
N ALA A 196 -10.37 -4.93 -1.40
CA ALA A 196 -11.73 -4.83 -0.85
C ALA A 196 -12.77 -5.69 -1.56
N THR A 197 -12.72 -5.78 -2.89
CA THR A 197 -13.80 -6.41 -3.69
C THR A 197 -13.87 -7.93 -3.52
N VAL A 198 -12.82 -8.56 -2.99
CA VAL A 198 -12.80 -9.96 -2.52
C VAL A 198 -13.90 -10.29 -1.51
N HIS A 199 -14.40 -9.33 -0.74
CA HIS A 199 -15.52 -9.54 0.19
C HIS A 199 -16.89 -9.64 -0.52
N SER A 200 -16.93 -9.33 -1.81
CA SER A 200 -18.15 -9.40 -2.59
C SER A 200 -18.54 -10.83 -2.96
N PRO A 201 -19.85 -11.16 -2.92
CA PRO A 201 -20.32 -12.42 -3.45
C PRO A 201 -20.23 -12.50 -4.98
N SER A 202 -20.09 -11.37 -5.67
CA SER A 202 -19.98 -11.29 -7.13
C SER A 202 -19.14 -10.10 -7.56
N LEU A 203 -17.96 -10.38 -8.12
CA LEU A 203 -17.07 -9.36 -8.68
C LEU A 203 -17.78 -8.56 -9.78
N GLN A 204 -18.46 -9.24 -10.71
CA GLN A 204 -19.22 -8.63 -11.79
C GLN A 204 -20.23 -7.58 -11.29
N LYS A 205 -21.01 -7.89 -10.24
CA LYS A 205 -22.01 -6.95 -9.71
C LYS A 205 -21.38 -5.70 -9.09
N VAL A 206 -20.25 -5.86 -8.40
CA VAL A 206 -19.50 -4.72 -7.83
C VAL A 206 -18.92 -3.88 -8.94
N TYR A 207 -18.24 -4.50 -9.89
CA TYR A 207 -17.63 -3.78 -11.02
C TYR A 207 -18.68 -3.06 -11.84
N THR A 208 -19.88 -3.62 -12.05
CA THR A 208 -21.00 -2.94 -12.70
C THR A 208 -21.46 -1.69 -11.93
N ASN A 209 -21.51 -1.75 -10.60
CA ASN A 209 -21.86 -0.57 -9.79
C ASN A 209 -20.78 0.52 -9.86
N ILE A 210 -19.50 0.13 -9.81
CA ILE A 210 -18.37 1.04 -9.99
C ILE A 210 -18.41 1.68 -11.38
N TRP A 211 -18.58 0.86 -12.41
CA TRP A 211 -18.70 1.31 -13.80
C TRP A 211 -19.84 2.31 -13.97
N ARG A 212 -20.99 2.08 -13.33
CA ARG A 212 -22.14 2.99 -13.38
C ARG A 212 -21.79 4.39 -12.86
N VAL A 213 -21.12 4.49 -11.72
CA VAL A 213 -20.81 5.78 -11.07
C VAL A 213 -19.60 6.49 -11.67
N LEU A 214 -18.80 5.80 -12.49
CA LEU A 214 -17.68 6.39 -13.24
C LEU A 214 -18.16 7.18 -14.46
N LYS A 215 -17.54 8.34 -14.72
CA LYS A 215 -17.75 9.10 -15.96
C LYS A 215 -17.25 8.30 -17.18
N PRO A 216 -17.78 8.54 -18.39
CA PRO A 216 -17.21 7.98 -19.62
C PRO A 216 -15.71 8.30 -19.73
N GLY A 217 -14.89 7.31 -20.10
CA GLY A 217 -13.43 7.46 -20.21
C GLY A 217 -12.66 7.45 -18.87
N ALA A 218 -13.35 7.42 -17.72
CA ALA A 218 -12.73 7.34 -16.40
C ALA A 218 -12.04 5.98 -16.18
N VAL A 219 -11.07 5.97 -15.25
CA VAL A 219 -10.26 4.79 -14.95
C VAL A 219 -10.69 4.14 -13.64
N PHE A 220 -10.75 2.81 -13.63
CA PHE A 220 -10.86 1.99 -12.44
C PHE A 220 -9.55 1.23 -12.20
N GLY A 221 -8.92 1.45 -11.06
CA GLY A 221 -7.75 0.69 -10.60
C GLY A 221 -8.13 -0.29 -9.50
N LEU A 222 -7.74 -1.55 -9.65
CA LEU A 222 -8.08 -2.62 -8.74
C LEU A 222 -6.81 -3.31 -8.27
N SER A 223 -6.63 -3.42 -6.95
CA SER A 223 -5.68 -4.32 -6.31
C SER A 223 -6.48 -5.43 -5.64
N GLU A 224 -6.39 -6.66 -6.13
CA GLU A 224 -7.29 -7.75 -5.74
C GLU A 224 -6.57 -8.95 -5.14
N TRP A 225 -7.25 -9.60 -4.19
CA TRP A 225 -6.89 -10.91 -3.66
C TRP A 225 -7.34 -11.99 -4.61
N VAL A 226 -6.39 -12.74 -5.16
CA VAL A 226 -6.69 -13.77 -6.16
C VAL A 226 -5.90 -15.04 -5.92
N MET A 227 -6.51 -16.16 -6.31
CA MET A 227 -5.77 -17.40 -6.54
C MET A 227 -5.01 -17.25 -7.88
N THR A 228 -3.72 -17.55 -7.88
CA THR A 228 -2.85 -17.45 -9.07
C THR A 228 -3.03 -18.67 -9.98
N GLU A 229 -2.38 -18.64 -11.15
CA GLU A 229 -2.31 -19.78 -12.07
C GLU A 229 -1.69 -21.05 -11.45
N LYS A 230 -0.97 -20.94 -10.33
CA LYS A 230 -0.39 -22.10 -9.62
C LYS A 230 -1.40 -22.83 -8.74
N PHE A 231 -2.56 -22.22 -8.48
CA PHE A 231 -3.61 -22.86 -7.70
C PHE A 231 -4.20 -24.05 -8.47
N ASP A 232 -4.09 -25.24 -7.88
CA ASP A 232 -4.70 -26.46 -8.37
C ASP A 232 -5.97 -26.78 -7.56
N PRO A 233 -7.17 -26.72 -8.15
CA PRO A 233 -8.42 -27.07 -7.45
C PRO A 233 -8.58 -28.56 -7.17
N LEU A 234 -7.66 -29.42 -7.63
CA LEU A 234 -7.64 -30.85 -7.34
C LEU A 234 -6.63 -31.22 -6.25
N ASP A 235 -5.74 -30.32 -5.86
CA ASP A 235 -4.79 -30.53 -4.78
C ASP A 235 -5.46 -30.25 -3.41
N PRO A 236 -5.61 -31.25 -2.52
CA PRO A 236 -6.18 -31.06 -1.19
C PRO A 236 -5.45 -30.02 -0.33
N LYS A 237 -4.13 -29.87 -0.51
CA LYS A 237 -3.34 -28.86 0.20
C LYS A 237 -3.75 -27.46 -0.22
N HIS A 238 -3.87 -27.23 -1.53
CA HIS A 238 -4.28 -25.94 -2.09
C HIS A 238 -5.71 -25.57 -1.65
N ILE A 239 -6.63 -26.54 -1.71
CA ILE A 239 -8.01 -26.36 -1.21
C ILE A 239 -8.00 -25.97 0.27
N GLY A 240 -7.23 -26.69 1.10
CA GLY A 240 -7.14 -26.38 2.52
C GLY A 240 -6.61 -24.97 2.80
N ILE A 241 -5.58 -24.52 2.06
CA ILE A 241 -5.06 -23.16 2.18
C ILE A 241 -6.13 -22.13 1.78
N ARG A 242 -6.80 -22.30 0.64
CA ARG A 242 -7.89 -21.42 0.20
C ARG A 242 -9.01 -21.32 1.24
N ASN A 243 -9.45 -22.45 1.79
CA ASN A 243 -10.53 -22.45 2.76
C ASN A 243 -10.12 -21.75 4.07
N ARG A 244 -8.85 -21.90 4.49
CA ARG A 244 -8.32 -21.15 5.65
C ARG A 244 -8.21 -19.66 5.36
N LEU A 245 -7.81 -19.27 4.14
CA LEU A 245 -7.86 -17.86 3.71
C LEU A 245 -9.28 -17.31 3.79
N GLU A 246 -10.26 -18.02 3.23
CA GLU A 246 -11.67 -17.61 3.25
C GLU A 246 -12.20 -17.45 4.68
N ARG A 247 -11.92 -18.42 5.55
CA ARG A 247 -12.33 -18.41 6.97
C ARG A 247 -11.59 -17.40 7.83
N GLY A 248 -10.29 -17.22 7.61
CA GLY A 248 -9.46 -16.33 8.41
C GLY A 248 -9.77 -14.87 8.15
N ASN A 249 -10.15 -14.54 6.91
CA ASN A 249 -10.24 -13.18 6.41
C ASN A 249 -11.68 -12.72 6.10
N GLY A 250 -12.70 -13.49 6.51
CA GLY A 250 -14.10 -13.12 6.28
C GLY A 250 -14.49 -13.05 4.80
N LEU A 251 -13.97 -13.97 3.97
CA LEU A 251 -14.23 -14.01 2.54
C LEU A 251 -15.30 -15.06 2.24
N CYS A 252 -16.28 -14.71 1.41
CA CYS A 252 -17.27 -15.67 0.95
C CYS A 252 -16.74 -16.58 -0.15
N ASN A 253 -15.84 -16.08 -1.01
CA ASN A 253 -15.25 -16.82 -2.11
C ASN A 253 -13.98 -16.13 -2.63
N LEU A 254 -12.85 -16.85 -2.67
CA LEU A 254 -11.67 -16.39 -3.41
C LEU A 254 -11.78 -16.75 -4.89
N HIS A 255 -11.60 -15.75 -5.76
CA HIS A 255 -11.62 -15.92 -7.22
C HIS A 255 -10.20 -16.10 -7.76
N THR A 256 -10.06 -16.69 -8.94
CA THR A 256 -8.77 -16.67 -9.66
C THR A 256 -8.55 -15.30 -10.32
N SER A 257 -7.30 -14.99 -10.67
CA SER A 257 -6.99 -13.76 -11.43
C SER A 257 -7.71 -13.72 -12.78
N GLU A 258 -7.87 -14.87 -13.44
CA GLU A 258 -8.65 -15.01 -14.67
C GLU A 258 -10.13 -14.68 -14.46
N GLN A 259 -10.74 -15.15 -13.37
CA GLN A 259 -12.15 -14.83 -13.05
C GLN A 259 -12.34 -13.35 -12.75
N ALA A 260 -11.42 -12.73 -12.00
CA ALA A 260 -11.46 -11.30 -11.71
C ALA A 260 -11.32 -10.46 -12.98
N ARG A 261 -10.36 -10.81 -13.85
CA ARG A 261 -10.19 -10.21 -15.18
C ARG A 261 -11.44 -10.33 -16.03
N ALA A 262 -11.97 -11.54 -16.16
CA ALA A 262 -13.15 -11.82 -16.98
C ALA A 262 -14.36 -11.01 -16.50
N ALA A 263 -14.53 -10.85 -15.18
CA ALA A 263 -15.57 -10.00 -14.63
C ALA A 263 -15.35 -8.51 -14.98
N MET A 264 -14.12 -8.01 -14.88
CA MET A 264 -13.82 -6.61 -15.22
C MET A 264 -14.09 -6.32 -16.70
N ILE A 265 -13.63 -7.20 -17.61
CA ILE A 265 -13.90 -7.11 -19.04
C ILE A 265 -15.40 -7.26 -19.33
N GLY A 266 -16.06 -8.24 -18.71
CA GLY A 266 -17.49 -8.50 -18.89
C GLY A 266 -18.39 -7.34 -18.44
N THR A 267 -17.94 -6.50 -17.51
CA THR A 267 -18.62 -5.24 -17.15
C THR A 267 -18.51 -4.18 -18.25
N GLY A 268 -17.51 -4.23 -19.12
CA GLY A 268 -17.25 -3.24 -20.17
C GLY A 268 -16.11 -2.27 -19.84
N PHE A 269 -15.15 -2.69 -19.01
CA PHE A 269 -13.86 -2.01 -18.90
C PHE A 269 -12.90 -2.50 -19.97
N ASP A 270 -12.20 -1.56 -20.60
CA ASP A 270 -11.04 -1.81 -21.44
C ASP A 270 -9.79 -1.91 -20.55
N VAL A 271 -9.35 -3.14 -20.26
CA VAL A 271 -8.25 -3.42 -19.32
C VAL A 271 -6.92 -3.24 -20.02
N PHE A 272 -6.14 -2.23 -19.61
CA PHE A 272 -4.85 -1.89 -20.20
C PHE A 272 -3.66 -2.17 -19.27
N HIS A 273 -3.89 -2.48 -18.00
CA HIS A 273 -2.86 -2.95 -17.07
C HIS A 273 -3.33 -4.20 -16.34
N ASP A 274 -2.42 -5.15 -16.19
CA ASP A 274 -2.64 -6.44 -15.55
C ASP A 274 -1.30 -7.00 -15.06
N GLU A 275 -1.11 -7.05 -13.74
CA GLU A 275 0.19 -7.39 -13.16
C GLU A 275 0.00 -8.07 -11.80
N ASP A 276 0.67 -9.20 -11.55
CA ASP A 276 0.89 -9.66 -10.17
C ASP A 276 2.01 -8.81 -9.54
N TYR A 277 1.63 -7.67 -8.95
CA TYR A 277 2.60 -6.73 -8.41
C TYR A 277 3.42 -7.34 -7.28
N ALA A 278 2.91 -8.39 -6.60
CA ALA A 278 3.69 -9.11 -5.58
C ALA A 278 5.03 -9.66 -6.10
N GLN A 279 5.14 -9.94 -7.40
CA GLN A 279 6.36 -10.46 -8.05
C GLN A 279 7.27 -9.34 -8.61
N HIS A 280 6.86 -8.08 -8.53
CA HIS A 280 7.50 -6.97 -9.22
C HIS A 280 9.00 -6.82 -8.88
N PHE A 281 9.36 -6.75 -7.59
CA PHE A 281 10.76 -6.60 -7.18
C PHE A 281 11.60 -7.87 -7.39
N ALA A 282 10.97 -9.05 -7.35
CA ALA A 282 11.63 -10.31 -7.68
C ALA A 282 12.03 -10.33 -9.16
N TRP A 283 11.13 -9.91 -10.03
CA TRP A 283 11.37 -9.76 -11.47
C TRP A 283 12.45 -8.70 -11.76
N LEU A 284 12.40 -7.53 -11.13
CA LEU A 284 13.42 -6.48 -11.28
C LEU A 284 14.81 -7.00 -10.87
N SER A 285 14.90 -7.75 -9.77
CA SER A 285 16.14 -8.35 -9.28
C SER A 285 16.72 -9.34 -10.31
N ALA A 286 15.88 -10.21 -10.87
CA ALA A 286 16.29 -11.20 -11.87
C ALA A 286 16.82 -10.53 -13.15
N LYS A 287 16.15 -9.47 -13.63
CA LYS A 287 16.60 -8.71 -14.81
C LYS A 287 17.94 -8.02 -14.60
N ARG A 288 18.17 -7.39 -13.44
CA ARG A 288 19.45 -6.75 -13.13
C ARG A 288 20.61 -7.76 -13.04
N GLY A 289 20.32 -8.99 -12.59
CA GLY A 289 21.31 -10.06 -12.49
C GLY A 289 21.74 -10.66 -13.84
N ASN A 290 20.90 -10.60 -14.87
CA ASN A 290 21.15 -11.27 -16.15
C ASN A 290 21.94 -10.45 -17.18
N GLY A 291 22.34 -9.19 -16.92
CA GLY A 291 23.18 -8.41 -17.83
C GLY A 291 22.57 -8.03 -19.19
N ASP A 292 21.42 -8.59 -19.53
CA ASP A 292 20.74 -8.37 -20.79
C ASP A 292 19.85 -7.13 -20.68
N GLY A 293 20.43 -5.97 -21.01
CA GLY A 293 19.73 -4.69 -21.16
C GLY A 293 18.71 -4.64 -22.31
N ASN A 294 18.17 -5.77 -22.76
CA ASN A 294 17.15 -5.84 -23.80
C ASN A 294 15.87 -6.43 -23.21
N GLY A 295 14.87 -5.58 -23.04
CA GLY A 295 13.64 -5.88 -22.30
C GLY A 295 12.87 -7.04 -22.90
N THR A 296 12.78 -8.14 -22.15
CA THR A 296 11.65 -9.07 -22.26
C THR A 296 10.47 -8.46 -21.51
N ASP A 297 9.41 -8.18 -22.25
CA ASP A 297 8.21 -7.49 -21.81
C ASP A 297 7.68 -7.98 -20.47
N ILE A 298 7.25 -7.04 -19.61
CA ILE A 298 6.16 -7.30 -18.68
C ILE A 298 5.08 -7.98 -19.54
N ARG A 299 4.49 -9.11 -19.12
CA ARG A 299 3.23 -9.56 -19.76
C ARG A 299 2.13 -8.55 -19.39
N LEU A 300 2.24 -7.34 -19.92
CA LEU A 300 1.11 -6.53 -20.30
C LEU A 300 0.36 -7.45 -21.25
N TYR A 301 -0.80 -7.97 -20.84
CA TYR A 301 -1.69 -8.70 -21.73
C TYR A 301 -2.14 -7.70 -22.81
N ASN A 302 -1.31 -7.51 -23.84
CA ASN A 302 -1.58 -6.63 -24.94
C ASN A 302 -2.47 -7.42 -25.91
N HIS A 303 -3.74 -7.05 -25.97
CA HIS A 303 -4.68 -7.65 -26.90
C HIS A 303 -4.36 -7.10 -28.29
N ASN A 304 -3.52 -7.81 -29.06
CA ASN A 304 -3.52 -7.79 -30.53
C ASN A 304 -2.56 -8.85 -31.07
N HIS A 305 -3.09 -10.04 -31.38
CA HIS A 305 -2.50 -10.91 -32.38
C HIS A 305 -3.16 -10.57 -33.72
N ASN A 306 -2.51 -9.71 -34.52
CA ASN A 306 -2.36 -9.89 -35.97
C ASN A 306 -1.60 -8.73 -36.64
N HIS A 307 -0.66 -9.13 -37.50
CA HIS A 307 0.00 -8.43 -38.62
C HIS A 307 1.28 -7.58 -38.44
N ASP A 308 2.31 -8.12 -39.10
CA ASP A 308 3.38 -7.55 -39.93
C ASP A 308 4.65 -6.89 -39.32
N HIS A 309 5.77 -7.53 -39.69
CA HIS A 309 7.15 -7.09 -39.53
C HIS A 309 7.47 -5.89 -40.43
N THR A 310 7.84 -4.73 -39.88
CA THR A 310 8.85 -3.78 -40.44
C THR A 310 8.88 -2.46 -39.64
N SER A 311 9.79 -2.30 -38.65
CA SER A 311 10.15 -0.95 -38.12
C SER A 311 11.31 -0.92 -37.11
N GLN A 312 12.37 -1.74 -37.26
CA GLN A 312 13.54 -1.66 -36.37
C GLN A 312 14.51 -0.49 -36.66
N ASN A 313 14.32 0.26 -37.75
CA ASN A 313 15.28 1.30 -38.18
C ASN A 313 14.92 2.75 -37.80
N GLU A 314 13.70 3.04 -37.34
CA GLU A 314 13.29 4.42 -36.99
C GLU A 314 13.58 4.78 -35.51
N GLN A 315 13.74 3.79 -34.63
CA GLN A 315 13.99 4.01 -33.19
C GLN A 315 15.37 4.63 -32.88
N HIS A 316 16.37 4.46 -33.74
CA HIS A 316 17.73 4.90 -33.45
C HIS A 316 17.99 6.39 -33.74
N GLN A 317 17.17 7.04 -34.58
CA GLN A 317 17.36 8.45 -34.96
C GLN A 317 16.67 9.45 -34.02
N LEU A 318 15.58 9.06 -33.35
CA LEU A 318 14.86 9.93 -32.41
C LEU A 318 15.59 10.11 -31.07
N GLN A 319 16.41 9.15 -30.65
CA GLN A 319 17.09 9.18 -29.36
C GLN A 319 18.17 10.27 -29.24
N GLN A 320 18.70 10.77 -30.37
CA GLN A 320 19.79 11.77 -30.37
C GLN A 320 19.31 13.22 -30.38
N HIS A 321 18.06 13.52 -30.75
CA HIS A 321 17.56 14.90 -30.85
C HIS A 321 16.87 15.44 -29.59
N HIS A 322 16.52 14.61 -28.61
CA HIS A 322 15.79 15.05 -27.40
C HIS A 322 16.66 15.38 -26.18
N HIS A 323 18.00 15.30 -26.29
CA HIS A 323 18.92 15.61 -25.18
C HIS A 323 19.02 17.10 -24.81
N HIS A 324 18.34 18.00 -25.54
CA HIS A 324 18.47 19.45 -25.36
C HIS A 324 17.25 20.17 -24.72
N ILE A 325 16.21 19.46 -24.24
CA ILE A 325 14.96 20.11 -23.74
C ILE A 325 14.55 19.65 -22.32
N TYR A 326 15.47 19.19 -21.47
CA TYR A 326 15.12 18.69 -20.11
C TYR A 326 15.97 19.29 -18.98
N LEU A 327 16.07 20.63 -18.91
CA LEU A 327 16.72 21.32 -17.79
C LEU A 327 15.85 22.35 -17.02
N ASP A 328 14.57 22.56 -17.36
CA ASP A 328 13.74 23.59 -16.71
C ASP A 328 12.41 23.07 -16.14
N SER A 329 12.45 22.05 -15.27
CA SER A 329 11.31 21.69 -14.41
C SER A 329 11.71 21.79 -12.92
N PRO A 330 11.11 22.71 -12.13
CA PRO A 330 11.57 23.02 -10.77
C PRO A 330 10.96 22.11 -9.69
N VAL A 331 10.81 20.82 -9.97
CA VAL A 331 10.37 19.83 -8.98
C VAL A 331 11.36 18.67 -8.99
N LEU A 332 12.55 18.89 -8.42
CA LEU A 332 13.44 17.88 -7.84
C LEU A 332 14.72 18.58 -7.31
N VAL A 333 15.05 18.25 -6.05
CA VAL A 333 16.30 18.50 -5.26
C VAL A 333 16.55 19.96 -4.76
N PRO A 334 16.97 20.20 -3.49
CA PRO A 334 17.57 19.24 -2.56
C PRO A 334 17.10 19.24 -1.09
N PHE A 335 16.81 18.02 -0.58
CA PHE A 335 17.28 17.59 0.74
C PHE A 335 18.65 16.90 0.54
N LEU A 336 19.67 17.71 0.27
CA LEU A 336 21.06 17.34 0.47
C LEU A 336 21.51 18.15 1.67
N ALA A 337 21.88 17.46 2.74
CA ALA A 337 22.41 18.07 3.94
C ALA A 337 23.75 18.74 3.62
N ASP A 338 23.81 20.07 3.73
CA ASP A 338 25.06 20.79 3.87
C ASP A 338 25.45 20.89 5.36
N PRO A 339 26.75 20.81 5.69
CA PRO A 339 27.23 20.76 7.06
C PRO A 339 27.06 22.11 7.78
N ILE A 340 26.74 22.01 9.07
CA ILE A 340 26.56 23.09 10.04
C ILE A 340 27.60 24.21 9.86
N PRO A 341 27.19 25.47 9.58
CA PRO A 341 28.04 26.63 9.76
C PRO A 341 28.04 27.05 11.22
N ALA A 342 29.23 27.18 11.82
CA ALA A 342 29.41 27.78 13.13
C ALA A 342 28.88 29.23 13.13
N HIS A 343 27.91 29.54 13.99
CA HIS A 343 27.44 30.91 14.17
C HIS A 343 28.48 31.75 14.94
N PRO A 344 28.81 32.96 14.46
CA PRO A 344 29.55 33.94 15.24
C PRO A 344 28.63 34.60 16.28
N VAL A 345 29.13 34.68 17.50
CA VAL A 345 28.51 35.38 18.64
C VAL A 345 28.44 36.87 18.33
N HIS A 346 27.24 37.41 18.17
CA HIS A 346 26.99 38.85 18.28
C HIS A 346 26.20 39.16 19.55
N GLN A 347 26.85 39.99 20.37
CA GLN A 347 26.37 40.55 21.63
C GLN A 347 25.10 41.37 21.43
N ALA A 348 24.06 41.05 22.19
CA ALA A 348 22.94 41.95 22.45
C ALA A 348 23.16 42.61 23.81
N THR A 349 23.36 43.92 23.76
CA THR A 349 23.33 44.89 24.85
C THR A 349 22.06 44.76 25.69
N THR A 350 22.22 44.50 26.98
CA THR A 350 21.21 44.84 27.99
C THR A 350 21.87 45.57 29.14
N THR A 351 21.37 46.77 29.37
CA THR A 351 21.69 47.72 30.41
C THR A 351 21.09 47.28 31.74
N SER A 352 21.88 47.26 32.82
CA SER A 352 21.42 47.39 34.20
C SER A 352 22.57 47.86 35.10
N PRO A 353 22.31 48.71 36.12
CA PRO A 353 23.34 49.52 36.76
C PRO A 353 23.91 48.95 38.07
N SER A 354 25.11 49.44 38.39
CA SER A 354 25.68 49.69 39.72
C SER A 354 25.88 48.54 40.73
N SER A 355 27.14 48.26 41.05
CA SER A 355 27.79 48.45 42.37
C SER A 355 29.01 47.51 42.48
N SER A 356 30.21 48.07 42.42
CA SER A 356 31.16 48.24 43.54
C SER A 356 32.05 47.02 43.84
N GLN A 357 33.36 47.32 43.86
CA GLN A 357 34.47 46.62 44.53
C GLN A 357 34.92 45.28 43.94
N SER A 358 36.17 44.84 44.00
CA SER A 358 37.53 45.41 44.09
C SER A 358 38.47 44.18 44.17
N GLN A 359 39.76 44.36 43.87
CA GLN A 359 40.91 43.48 44.20
C GLN A 359 41.18 42.33 43.21
N SER A 360 42.14 42.46 42.28
CA SER A 360 43.62 42.35 42.41
C SER A 360 44.11 40.88 42.42
N SER A 361 44.63 40.38 41.29
CA SER A 361 46.08 40.23 40.97
C SER A 361 46.60 38.78 41.23
N PRO A 362 47.76 38.34 40.68
CA PRO A 362 47.93 38.03 39.26
C PRO A 362 48.78 36.75 38.96
N ALA A 363 48.80 36.39 37.67
CA ALA A 363 49.95 35.89 36.88
C ALA A 363 50.76 34.66 37.34
N THR A 364 50.97 33.73 36.39
CA THR A 364 52.33 33.33 36.00
C THR A 364 52.39 32.99 34.50
N LYS A 365 53.31 33.66 33.80
CA LYS A 365 53.72 33.49 32.39
C LYS A 365 54.39 32.11 32.19
N ARG A 366 54.51 31.58 30.98
CA ARG A 366 55.68 31.64 30.05
C ARG A 366 55.65 30.28 29.28
N THR A 367 56.07 30.07 28.03
CA THR A 367 56.82 30.84 27.04
C THR A 367 56.56 30.22 25.66
N THR A 368 56.52 31.08 24.65
CA THR A 368 56.58 30.83 23.20
C THR A 368 57.95 30.33 22.74
N THR A 369 57.99 29.57 21.63
CA THR A 369 59.02 29.75 20.58
C THR A 369 58.45 29.44 19.20
N ASN A 370 58.43 30.47 18.35
CA ASN A 370 58.24 30.46 16.89
C ASN A 370 59.55 30.16 16.17
N ALA A 371 59.43 29.84 14.86
CA ALA A 371 60.29 30.22 13.71
C ALA A 371 60.64 29.01 12.82
N SER A 372 60.70 29.02 11.48
CA SER A 372 60.18 29.86 10.37
C SER A 372 60.91 29.38 9.09
N THR A 373 60.23 29.42 7.92
CA THR A 373 60.79 29.58 6.53
C THR A 373 61.70 28.46 5.96
N SER A 374 61.78 28.13 4.66
CA SER A 374 61.37 28.74 3.37
C SER A 374 61.49 27.72 2.21
N TYR A 375 60.86 28.06 1.08
CA TYR A 375 60.79 27.38 -0.23
C TYR A 375 62.12 26.99 -0.92
N SER A 376 62.09 25.92 -1.73
CA SER A 376 62.69 25.90 -3.07
C SER A 376 62.11 24.79 -3.96
N SER A 377 61.87 25.14 -5.22
CA SER A 377 61.34 24.35 -6.34
C SER A 377 62.39 23.43 -6.98
N SER A 378 62.02 22.21 -7.36
CA SER A 378 62.30 21.61 -8.68
C SER A 378 61.77 20.17 -8.77
N SER A 379 61.05 19.92 -9.86
CA SER A 379 60.40 18.68 -10.29
C SER A 379 61.39 17.59 -10.71
N LEU A 380 61.15 16.32 -10.36
CA LEU A 380 61.65 15.14 -11.11
C LEU A 380 60.90 13.84 -10.74
N ASN A 381 60.22 13.29 -11.76
CA ASN A 381 59.93 11.89 -12.08
C ASN A 381 59.20 10.95 -11.10
N LEU A 382 57.95 10.67 -11.47
CA LEU A 382 57.09 9.58 -11.00
C LEU A 382 57.71 8.20 -11.26
N ARG A 383 57.76 7.36 -10.22
CA ARG A 383 57.86 5.89 -10.32
C ARG A 383 56.48 5.28 -9.99
N PRO A 384 56.00 4.28 -10.75
CA PRO A 384 54.73 3.62 -10.43
C PRO A 384 54.86 2.73 -9.18
N ALA A 385 53.80 2.74 -8.35
CA ALA A 385 53.69 1.95 -7.12
C ALA A 385 53.52 0.45 -7.42
N PRO A 386 54.04 -0.45 -6.56
CA PRO A 386 53.83 -1.90 -6.71
C PRO A 386 52.38 -2.31 -6.36
N PRO A 387 51.86 -3.40 -6.94
CA PRO A 387 50.49 -3.83 -6.70
C PRO A 387 50.31 -4.27 -5.24
N SER A 388 49.30 -3.68 -4.59
CA SER A 388 48.92 -3.92 -3.21
C SER A 388 48.49 -5.37 -2.99
N SER A 389 49.11 -6.00 -2.00
CA SER A 389 48.75 -7.30 -1.43
C SER A 389 47.30 -7.34 -0.96
N THR A 390 46.62 -8.42 -1.30
CA THR A 390 45.30 -8.87 -0.83
C THR A 390 45.19 -8.79 0.68
N SER A 391 44.40 -7.84 1.20
CA SER A 391 43.89 -7.90 2.57
C SER A 391 42.59 -8.70 2.58
N THR A 392 42.63 -9.90 3.14
CA THR A 392 41.44 -10.65 3.55
C THR A 392 40.79 -9.91 4.71
N SER A 393 39.80 -9.04 4.42
CA SER A 393 38.93 -8.49 5.45
C SER A 393 37.97 -9.58 5.89
N ASN A 394 38.14 -10.09 7.11
CA ASN A 394 37.09 -10.77 7.85
C ASN A 394 35.96 -9.76 8.10
N SER A 395 35.03 -9.66 7.16
CA SER A 395 33.76 -8.97 7.39
C SER A 395 32.89 -9.85 8.28
N THR A 396 32.56 -9.36 9.46
CA THR A 396 31.35 -9.74 10.19
C THR A 396 30.20 -9.90 9.19
N PRO A 397 29.35 -10.95 9.27
CA PRO A 397 28.25 -11.08 8.33
C PRO A 397 27.33 -9.88 8.53
N SER A 398 27.46 -8.86 7.67
CA SER A 398 26.45 -7.85 7.49
C SER A 398 25.16 -8.62 7.24
N ARG A 399 24.09 -8.33 8.00
CA ARG A 399 22.74 -8.78 7.67
C ARG A 399 22.49 -8.36 6.22
N LEU A 400 22.71 -9.27 5.27
CA LEU A 400 22.46 -9.01 3.86
C LEU A 400 20.96 -9.02 3.73
N ILE A 401 20.37 -7.84 3.73
CA ILE A 401 18.97 -7.67 3.36
C ILE A 401 18.84 -8.23 1.94
N PRO A 402 17.88 -9.13 1.68
CA PRO A 402 17.72 -9.73 0.37
C PRO A 402 17.42 -8.64 -0.69
N PRO A 403 17.68 -8.93 -1.98
CA PRO A 403 17.49 -7.97 -3.08
C PRO A 403 16.03 -7.53 -3.28
N HIS A 404 15.09 -8.20 -2.61
CA HIS A 404 13.70 -7.80 -2.41
C HIS A 404 13.16 -8.60 -1.21
N ARG A 405 12.02 -8.19 -0.64
CA ARG A 405 11.32 -8.98 0.38
C ARG A 405 9.89 -9.23 -0.04
N ASN A 406 9.41 -10.43 0.26
CA ASN A 406 8.06 -10.87 -0.10
C ASN A 406 7.01 -10.12 0.72
N TRP A 407 5.83 -9.85 0.16
CA TRP A 407 4.76 -9.13 0.84
C TRP A 407 4.37 -9.73 2.21
N TRP A 408 4.54 -11.04 2.38
CA TRP A 408 4.23 -11.76 3.63
C TRP A 408 5.37 -11.77 4.67
N TRP A 409 6.54 -11.18 4.40
CA TRP A 409 7.70 -11.26 5.32
C TRP A 409 7.40 -10.75 6.74
N PRO A 410 6.59 -9.69 6.95
CA PRO A 410 6.25 -9.26 8.30
C PRO A 410 5.33 -10.28 8.99
N LEU A 411 4.42 -10.88 8.22
CA LEU A 411 3.38 -11.81 8.70
C LEU A 411 3.98 -13.14 9.18
N GLU A 412 5.04 -13.62 8.53
CA GLU A 412 5.77 -14.81 9.02
C GLU A 412 6.53 -14.55 10.33
N GLY A 413 6.68 -13.28 10.71
CA GLY A 413 7.39 -12.84 11.89
C GLY A 413 8.91 -12.82 11.76
N ASN A 414 9.41 -12.62 10.54
CA ASN A 414 10.84 -12.61 10.28
C ASN A 414 11.49 -11.27 10.58
N THR A 415 11.82 -11.07 11.85
CA THR A 415 12.46 -9.86 12.37
C THR A 415 13.85 -9.59 11.81
N ALA A 416 14.50 -10.57 11.16
CA ALA A 416 15.81 -10.37 10.54
C ALA A 416 15.74 -9.50 9.30
N GLN A 417 14.57 -9.42 8.64
CA GLN A 417 14.31 -8.61 7.45
C GLN A 417 13.82 -7.19 7.76
N ALA A 418 13.66 -6.82 9.03
CA ALA A 418 13.22 -5.49 9.42
C ALA A 418 14.30 -4.42 9.16
N THR A 419 13.89 -3.29 8.59
CA THR A 419 14.74 -2.12 8.31
C THR A 419 14.71 -1.09 9.43
N THR A 420 13.64 -1.08 10.24
CA THR A 420 13.47 -0.21 11.40
C THR A 420 13.05 -0.97 12.66
N TRP A 421 13.13 -0.31 13.82
CA TRP A 421 12.62 -0.87 15.08
C TRP A 421 11.10 -1.05 15.07
N THR A 422 10.36 -0.15 14.41
CA THR A 422 8.91 -0.29 14.25
C THR A 422 8.57 -1.54 13.44
N ASP A 423 9.26 -1.75 12.32
CA ASP A 423 9.08 -2.96 11.49
C ASP A 423 9.48 -4.23 12.26
N TYR A 424 10.55 -4.16 13.06
CA TYR A 424 10.97 -5.25 13.93
C TYR A 424 9.86 -5.63 14.90
N PHE A 425 9.25 -4.67 15.59
CA PHE A 425 8.19 -4.94 16.56
C PHE A 425 6.90 -5.43 15.87
N THR A 426 6.56 -4.89 14.70
CA THR A 426 5.44 -5.37 13.90
C THR A 426 5.64 -6.83 13.51
N ALA A 427 6.79 -7.19 12.91
CA ALA A 427 7.10 -8.58 12.59
C ALA A 427 7.18 -9.48 13.85
N TRP A 428 7.77 -8.99 14.94
CA TRP A 428 7.82 -9.74 16.19
C TRP A 428 6.43 -10.07 16.72
N LYS A 429 5.48 -9.11 16.74
CA LYS A 429 4.08 -9.35 17.15
C LYS A 429 3.41 -10.45 16.32
N MET A 430 3.73 -10.56 15.02
CA MET A 430 3.17 -11.58 14.12
C MET A 430 3.75 -12.99 14.34
N SER A 431 4.91 -13.09 15.01
CA SER A 431 5.58 -14.36 15.27
C SER A 431 4.70 -15.33 16.10
N LYS A 432 4.84 -16.64 15.83
CA LYS A 432 4.03 -17.67 16.50
C LYS A 432 4.20 -17.69 18.02
N TRP A 433 5.39 -17.40 18.53
CA TRP A 433 5.67 -17.46 19.97
C TRP A 433 5.02 -16.29 20.76
N PRO A 434 5.18 -15.01 20.36
CA PRO A 434 4.42 -13.90 20.95
C PRO A 434 2.90 -14.09 20.84
N ARG A 435 2.39 -14.56 19.70
CA ARG A 435 0.95 -14.88 19.57
C ARG A 435 0.49 -15.95 20.56
N ARG A 436 1.26 -17.01 20.80
CA ARG A 436 0.93 -18.03 21.80
C ARG A 436 0.88 -17.50 23.23
N ILE A 437 1.81 -16.61 23.59
CA ILE A 437 1.82 -15.96 24.90
C ILE A 437 0.59 -15.07 25.05
N CYS A 438 0.34 -14.22 24.06
CA CYS A 438 -0.82 -13.35 24.05
C CYS A 438 -2.12 -14.18 24.17
N TYR A 439 -2.22 -15.32 23.47
CA TYR A 439 -3.34 -16.23 23.61
C TYR A 439 -3.50 -16.77 25.03
N ALA A 440 -2.41 -17.22 25.68
CA ALA A 440 -2.47 -17.73 27.05
C ALA A 440 -2.91 -16.63 28.05
N VAL A 441 -2.47 -15.40 27.85
CA VAL A 441 -2.89 -14.23 28.64
C VAL A 441 -4.37 -13.96 28.43
N LEU A 442 -4.83 -13.81 27.18
CA LEU A 442 -6.23 -13.55 26.85
C LEU A 442 -7.15 -14.67 27.33
N TRP A 443 -6.72 -15.93 27.21
CA TRP A 443 -7.44 -17.08 27.74
C TRP A 443 -7.62 -16.99 29.26
N THR A 444 -6.57 -16.60 29.98
CA THR A 444 -6.63 -16.42 31.43
C THR A 444 -7.58 -15.26 31.79
N LEU A 445 -7.47 -14.12 31.10
CA LEU A 445 -8.31 -12.96 31.34
C LEU A 445 -9.79 -13.24 31.03
N GLU A 446 -10.08 -13.94 29.94
CA GLU A 446 -11.45 -14.36 29.58
C GLU A 446 -12.01 -15.35 30.62
N ARG A 447 -11.18 -16.28 31.11
CA ARG A 447 -11.58 -17.25 32.15
C ARG A 447 -11.87 -16.59 33.50
N LEU A 448 -11.16 -15.51 33.82
CA LEU A 448 -11.36 -14.69 35.02
C LEU A 448 -12.49 -13.66 34.85
N GLY A 449 -13.08 -13.53 33.66
CA GLY A 449 -14.14 -12.55 33.37
C GLY A 449 -13.66 -11.10 33.25
N VAL A 450 -12.36 -10.90 33.04
CA VAL A 450 -11.75 -9.58 32.80
C VAL A 450 -11.81 -9.21 31.32
N ALA A 451 -11.58 -10.18 30.43
CA ALA A 451 -11.78 -10.01 29.00
C ALA A 451 -13.17 -10.51 28.59
N ASP A 452 -13.74 -9.91 27.55
CA ASP A 452 -15.04 -10.31 27.02
C ASP A 452 -15.00 -11.74 26.48
N ARG A 453 -16.12 -12.44 26.64
CA ARG A 453 -16.30 -13.77 26.05
C ARG A 453 -16.15 -13.69 24.53
N GLY A 454 -15.45 -14.65 23.94
CA GLY A 454 -15.16 -14.68 22.50
C GLY A 454 -13.82 -14.07 22.12
N THR A 455 -13.09 -13.44 23.05
CA THR A 455 -11.76 -12.86 22.80
C THR A 455 -10.77 -13.90 22.26
N CYS A 456 -10.74 -15.10 22.84
CA CYS A 456 -9.89 -16.19 22.33
C CYS A 456 -10.31 -16.66 20.94
N ALA A 457 -11.61 -16.68 20.64
CA ALA A 457 -12.12 -17.09 19.34
C ALA A 457 -11.74 -16.06 18.26
N ALA A 458 -11.90 -14.76 18.54
CA ALA A 458 -11.45 -13.68 17.66
C ALA A 458 -9.94 -13.77 17.39
N MET A 459 -9.12 -13.97 18.44
CA MET A 459 -7.67 -14.14 18.28
C MET A 459 -7.32 -15.36 17.42
N THR A 460 -8.05 -16.46 17.58
CA THR A 460 -7.84 -17.68 16.78
C THR A 460 -8.15 -17.41 15.30
N THR A 461 -9.26 -16.70 15.00
CA THR A 461 -9.61 -16.28 13.64
C THR A 461 -8.51 -15.41 13.03
N LEU A 462 -8.03 -14.39 13.75
CA LEU A 462 -6.95 -13.51 13.27
C LEU A 462 -5.63 -14.27 13.07
N ALA A 463 -5.34 -15.26 13.91
CA ALA A 463 -4.20 -16.14 13.71
C ALA A 463 -4.32 -16.95 12.41
N TYR A 464 -5.52 -17.48 12.09
CA TYR A 464 -5.77 -18.16 10.82
C TYR A 464 -5.59 -17.23 9.61
N CYS A 465 -6.03 -15.98 9.69
CA CYS A 465 -5.79 -14.95 8.67
C CYS A 465 -4.29 -14.86 8.34
N VAL A 466 -3.45 -14.61 9.34
CA VAL A 466 -2.00 -14.44 9.16
C VAL A 466 -1.33 -15.72 8.64
N ASP A 467 -1.60 -16.86 9.26
CA ASP A 467 -0.92 -18.12 8.91
C ASP A 467 -1.32 -18.59 7.49
N SER A 468 -2.59 -18.45 7.10
CA SER A 468 -3.06 -18.85 5.78
C SER A 468 -2.58 -17.93 4.66
N ALA A 469 -2.49 -16.62 4.90
CA ALA A 469 -1.89 -15.65 3.97
C ALA A 469 -0.42 -15.99 3.69
N VAL A 470 0.37 -16.24 4.73
CA VAL A 470 1.77 -16.64 4.60
C VAL A 470 1.91 -17.96 3.85
N GLU A 471 1.09 -18.96 4.16
CA GLU A 471 1.10 -20.26 3.45
C GLU A 471 0.77 -20.10 1.97
N GLY A 472 -0.32 -19.41 1.63
CA GLY A 472 -0.72 -19.17 0.24
C GLY A 472 0.33 -18.40 -0.56
N GLY A 473 0.93 -17.38 0.06
CA GLY A 473 2.00 -16.60 -0.54
C GLY A 473 3.32 -17.37 -0.72
N ARG A 474 3.66 -18.29 0.18
CA ARG A 474 4.86 -19.14 0.06
C ARG A 474 4.72 -20.21 -1.01
N GLU A 475 3.54 -20.82 -1.13
CA GLU A 475 3.24 -21.76 -2.21
C GLU A 475 3.09 -21.02 -3.56
N GLY A 476 2.86 -19.70 -3.53
CA GLY A 476 2.69 -18.87 -4.71
C GLY A 476 1.34 -19.07 -5.39
N ILE A 477 0.39 -19.72 -4.72
CA ILE A 477 -0.98 -19.99 -5.21
C ILE A 477 -1.94 -18.83 -4.90
N PHE A 478 -1.53 -17.88 -4.09
CA PHE A 478 -2.31 -16.74 -3.64
C PHE A 478 -1.46 -15.48 -3.64
N THR A 479 -2.04 -14.37 -4.08
CA THR A 479 -1.46 -13.03 -3.97
C THR A 479 -2.55 -12.02 -3.61
N PRO A 480 -2.29 -11.09 -2.68
CA PRO A 480 -3.18 -9.97 -2.40
C PRO A 480 -2.96 -8.78 -3.33
N CYS A 481 -1.88 -8.79 -4.13
CA CYS A 481 -1.39 -7.64 -4.86
C CYS A 481 -1.57 -7.78 -6.39
N TRP A 482 -2.65 -8.40 -6.85
CA TRP A 482 -2.90 -8.48 -8.30
C TRP A 482 -3.58 -7.21 -8.79
N TRP A 483 -2.92 -6.50 -9.70
CA TRP A 483 -3.39 -5.23 -10.23
C TRP A 483 -4.12 -5.40 -11.55
N PHE A 484 -5.31 -4.83 -11.65
CA PHE A 484 -6.03 -4.62 -12.89
C PHE A 484 -6.36 -3.14 -13.03
N ILE A 485 -6.06 -2.54 -14.18
CA ILE A 485 -6.44 -1.14 -14.45
C ILE A 485 -7.18 -1.10 -15.78
N GLY A 486 -8.39 -0.59 -15.74
CA GLY A 486 -9.28 -0.56 -16.89
C GLY A 486 -9.97 0.78 -17.06
N ARG A 487 -10.22 1.15 -18.31
CA ARG A 487 -10.94 2.37 -18.67
C ARG A 487 -12.39 2.04 -18.97
N LYS A 488 -13.33 2.85 -18.47
CA LYS A 488 -14.73 2.80 -18.90
C LYS A 488 -14.81 3.26 -20.36
N GLY A 489 -15.35 2.42 -21.24
CA GLY A 489 -15.61 2.79 -22.63
C GLY A 489 -16.47 4.06 -22.76
N GLY A 490 -16.21 4.88 -23.78
CA GLY A 490 -17.02 6.06 -24.09
C GLY A 490 -18.40 5.66 -24.63
N GLU A 491 -19.43 6.44 -24.30
CA GLU A 491 -20.80 6.22 -24.79
C GLU A 491 -20.97 6.50 -26.31
N GLU A 492 -19.97 7.11 -26.97
CA GLU A 492 -20.08 7.57 -28.37
C GLU A 492 -20.27 6.47 -29.45
N ASN A 493 -20.16 5.18 -29.13
CA ASN A 493 -20.24 4.11 -30.14
C ASN A 493 -21.44 3.16 -30.00
N ARG A 494 -22.38 3.37 -29.07
CA ARG A 494 -23.51 2.43 -28.88
C ARG A 494 -24.87 2.91 -29.39
N GLU A 495 -24.99 4.16 -29.83
CA GLU A 495 -26.24 4.69 -30.40
C GLU A 495 -26.28 4.64 -31.94
N GLY A 496 -25.29 4.03 -32.60
CA GLY A 496 -25.17 4.01 -34.07
C GLY A 496 -25.50 2.70 -34.79
N GLU A 497 -25.80 1.60 -34.10
CA GLU A 497 -25.98 0.28 -34.75
C GLU A 497 -27.44 -0.20 -34.90
N GLU A 498 -28.42 0.63 -34.55
CA GLU A 498 -29.83 0.40 -34.88
C GLU A 498 -30.37 1.52 -35.78
N GLU A 499 -29.78 1.73 -36.97
CA GLU A 499 -30.48 2.20 -38.17
C GLU A 499 -29.52 2.36 -39.36
N GLY A 500 -29.78 1.64 -40.46
CA GLY A 500 -29.26 2.00 -41.79
C GLY A 500 -28.15 1.11 -42.34
N GLY A 501 -28.50 0.25 -43.31
CA GLY A 501 -27.56 -0.58 -44.04
C GLY A 501 -26.73 0.15 -45.11
N GLY A 502 -25.63 -0.50 -45.50
CA GLY A 502 -25.02 -0.42 -46.83
C GLY A 502 -24.05 0.75 -47.09
N GLY A 503 -22.77 0.42 -47.27
CA GLY A 503 -21.81 1.29 -47.97
C GLY A 503 -20.40 1.24 -47.39
N GLY A 504 -19.47 0.61 -48.11
CA GLY A 504 -18.05 0.61 -47.75
C GLY A 504 -17.39 1.98 -47.91
N GLY A 505 -16.37 2.22 -47.09
CA GLY A 505 -15.48 3.37 -47.21
C GLY A 505 -14.37 3.29 -46.16
N GLY A 506 -13.14 2.99 -46.60
CA GLY A 506 -11.96 2.99 -45.74
C GLY A 506 -11.61 4.40 -45.27
N GLY A 507 -11.24 4.52 -44.01
CA GLY A 507 -10.65 5.71 -43.41
C GLY A 507 -9.78 5.27 -42.25
N GLY A 508 -8.46 5.29 -42.44
CA GLY A 508 -7.49 5.06 -41.39
C GLY A 508 -7.54 6.20 -40.37
N GLY A 509 -7.90 5.87 -39.14
CA GLY A 509 -7.75 6.74 -37.99
C GLY A 509 -6.43 6.46 -37.30
N GLU A 510 -5.55 7.45 -37.26
CA GLU A 510 -4.33 7.47 -36.45
C GLU A 510 -4.66 7.16 -34.98
N LEU A 511 -4.09 6.06 -34.47
CA LEU A 511 -4.04 5.77 -33.04
C LEU A 511 -3.00 6.71 -32.40
N LYS A 512 -3.48 7.55 -31.48
CA LYS A 512 -2.68 8.55 -30.76
C LYS A 512 -1.57 7.91 -29.93
N GLU A 513 -0.35 8.46 -30.09
CA GLU A 513 0.95 8.19 -29.44
C GLU A 513 1.01 8.28 -27.89
N GLY A 514 -0.11 8.12 -27.17
CA GLY A 514 -0.19 8.39 -25.72
C GLY A 514 0.16 7.22 -24.78
N SER A 515 0.33 5.99 -25.28
CA SER A 515 0.51 4.80 -24.44
C SER A 515 1.98 4.46 -24.15
N GLU A 516 2.90 4.68 -25.10
CA GLU A 516 4.32 4.30 -24.95
C GLU A 516 5.13 5.26 -24.06
N GLN A 517 4.81 6.56 -24.07
CA GLN A 517 5.44 7.55 -23.19
C GLN A 517 5.21 7.25 -21.69
N ASN A 518 4.05 6.68 -21.35
CA ASN A 518 3.73 6.36 -19.96
C ASN A 518 4.55 5.16 -19.44
N ILE A 519 4.81 4.15 -20.28
CA ILE A 519 5.56 2.93 -19.89
C ILE A 519 7.03 3.25 -19.56
N LEU A 520 7.67 4.15 -20.33
CA LEU A 520 9.04 4.61 -20.07
C LEU A 520 9.14 5.49 -18.81
N TYR A 521 8.09 6.27 -18.49
CA TYR A 521 8.05 7.07 -17.26
C TYR A 521 8.01 6.20 -16.00
N TYR A 522 7.17 5.15 -15.97
CA TYR A 522 7.07 4.26 -14.80
C TYR A 522 8.36 3.49 -14.50
N THR A 523 9.06 3.05 -15.54
CA THR A 523 10.37 2.37 -15.39
C THR A 523 11.45 3.29 -14.82
N SER A 524 11.28 4.63 -14.94
CA SER A 524 12.21 5.62 -14.37
C SER A 524 11.94 5.95 -12.90
N MET A 525 10.68 5.81 -12.44
CA MET A 525 10.33 5.92 -11.01
C MET A 525 10.72 4.67 -10.21
N ASP A 526 10.72 3.50 -10.85
CA ASP A 526 11.17 2.23 -10.23
C ASP A 526 12.73 2.14 -10.09
N ARG A 527 13.48 3.11 -10.64
CA ARG A 527 14.95 3.23 -10.52
C ARG A 527 15.34 4.27 -9.47
#